data_AF-A0A7C5JB68-F1
#
_entry.id   AF-A0A7C5JB68-F1
#
_cell.length_a   1.000
_cell.length_b   1.000
_cell.length_c   1.000
_cell.angle_alpha   90.00
_cell.angle_beta   90.00
_cell.angle_gamma   90.00
#
_symmetry.space_group_name_H-M   'P 1'
#
loop_
_entity.id
_entity.type
_entity.pdbx_description
1 polymer ?
#
loop_
_entity_poly.entity_id
_entity_poly.type
_entity_poly.pdbx_seq_one_letter_code
_entity_poly.pdbx_strand_id
1 'polypeptide(L)'
;MKYPKLYRSSLFGAILAATATATTAAPIVIDGDLSDWGINVADGTSSQPVGTDYSGLRSDLAGYFIEDTDDTTNDLFLGPNSGGQNYDGEFMGVLTQGSTLYLSILTGQRPDNGFSGSNGLYSPGDIRIETSLGTFAIEVGGGAVDGDGSALTEGATGTTYTVNSSGYTTGSSDTAAAQSVGSVWRDVDWIDDPIDPKQPVQFEINAGSTQVGTADFIFTRDSVTNEHAIIELALDVGIFGGATLEEFYWLPSCGNDELHVSTDITTVPEPASLALVGLGLLGVIGASRRRRS
;
A
#
# COMPACT_ATOMS: atom_id res chain seq x y z
N MET A 1 -30.57 76.94 23.29
CA MET A 1 -30.11 75.58 23.62
C MET A 1 -30.74 74.59 22.66
N LYS A 2 -29.96 74.02 21.73
CA LYS A 2 -30.37 72.97 20.78
C LYS A 2 -29.49 71.75 21.05
N TYR A 3 -30.08 70.62 21.41
CA TYR A 3 -29.37 69.33 21.50
C TYR A 3 -29.30 68.71 20.10
N PRO A 4 -28.15 68.16 19.66
CA PRO A 4 -28.07 67.46 18.38
C PRO A 4 -28.53 65.99 18.54
N LYS A 5 -29.20 65.49 17.51
CA LYS A 5 -29.61 64.09 17.37
C LYS A 5 -28.37 63.21 17.13
N LEU A 6 -28.17 62.20 17.98
CA LEU A 6 -27.22 61.11 17.70
C LEU A 6 -27.75 60.24 16.55
N TYR A 7 -27.03 60.22 15.43
CA TYR A 7 -27.19 59.18 14.40
C TYR A 7 -26.43 57.93 14.86
N ARG A 8 -27.14 56.84 15.13
CA ARG A 8 -26.55 55.50 15.28
C ARG A 8 -26.23 54.98 13.88
N SER A 9 -24.97 55.02 13.48
CA SER A 9 -24.44 54.32 12.32
C SER A 9 -24.19 52.86 12.69
N SER A 10 -25.10 51.97 12.29
CA SER A 10 -24.89 50.52 12.34
C SER A 10 -23.90 50.13 11.24
N LEU A 11 -22.64 49.89 11.60
CA LEU A 11 -21.68 49.22 10.70
C LEU A 11 -22.04 47.73 10.66
N PHE A 12 -22.66 47.27 9.57
CA PHE A 12 -22.68 45.86 9.21
C PHE A 12 -21.32 45.52 8.58
N GLY A 13 -20.45 44.87 9.35
CA GLY A 13 -19.23 44.28 8.81
C GLY A 13 -19.60 43.04 7.98
N ALA A 14 -19.47 43.13 6.66
CA ALA A 14 -19.53 41.97 5.79
C ALA A 14 -18.23 41.16 5.95
N ILE A 15 -18.31 40.02 6.62
CA ILE A 15 -17.24 39.02 6.65
C ILE A 15 -17.29 38.32 5.29
N LEU A 16 -16.33 38.65 4.42
CA LEU A 16 -16.10 37.96 3.17
C LEU A 16 -15.40 36.64 3.50
N ALA A 17 -16.15 35.54 3.58
CA ALA A 17 -15.58 34.21 3.69
C ALA A 17 -14.97 33.83 2.34
N ALA A 18 -13.66 34.01 2.20
CA ALA A 18 -12.90 33.44 1.09
C ALA A 18 -12.90 31.91 1.27
N THR A 19 -13.79 31.21 0.56
CA THR A 19 -13.73 29.75 0.46
C THR A 19 -12.53 29.39 -0.40
N ALA A 20 -11.39 29.12 0.24
CA ALA A 20 -10.31 28.42 -0.42
C ALA A 20 -10.85 27.04 -0.83
N THR A 21 -11.09 26.85 -2.13
CA THR A 21 -11.35 25.52 -2.68
C THR A 21 -10.06 24.75 -2.60
N ALA A 22 -9.90 23.94 -1.55
CA ALA A 22 -8.84 22.94 -1.52
C ALA A 22 -9.06 22.03 -2.73
N THR A 23 -8.11 22.03 -3.66
CA THR A 23 -8.04 21.02 -4.72
C THR A 23 -7.76 19.70 -4.03
N THR A 24 -8.78 18.85 -3.91
CA THR A 24 -8.60 17.47 -3.47
C THR A 24 -7.84 16.73 -4.55
N ALA A 25 -6.78 16.03 -4.17
CA ALA A 25 -6.02 15.22 -5.12
C ALA A 25 -6.93 14.11 -5.69
N ALA A 26 -6.60 13.61 -6.89
CA ALA A 26 -7.41 12.58 -7.53
C ALA A 26 -7.45 11.31 -6.65
N PRO A 27 -8.61 10.64 -6.56
CA PRO A 27 -8.72 9.39 -5.82
C PRO A 27 -7.82 8.33 -6.45
N ILE A 28 -7.25 7.46 -5.61
CA ILE A 28 -6.55 6.27 -6.08
C ILE A 28 -7.57 5.16 -6.39
N VAL A 29 -7.36 4.44 -7.47
CA VAL A 29 -8.13 3.28 -7.91
C VAL A 29 -7.21 2.05 -7.88
N ILE A 30 -7.69 0.94 -7.32
CA ILE A 30 -6.95 -0.33 -7.33
C ILE A 30 -7.28 -1.05 -8.63
N ASP A 31 -6.50 -0.81 -9.68
CA ASP A 31 -6.75 -1.34 -11.03
C ASP A 31 -5.50 -1.79 -11.80
N GLY A 32 -4.32 -1.65 -11.20
CA GLY A 32 -3.05 -2.05 -11.80
C GLY A 32 -2.51 -1.04 -12.79
N ASP A 33 -2.94 0.22 -12.73
CA ASP A 33 -2.43 1.35 -13.53
C ASP A 33 -1.92 2.46 -12.60
N LEU A 34 -0.60 2.70 -12.61
CA LEU A 34 0.01 3.69 -11.71
C LEU A 34 -0.14 5.16 -12.18
N SER A 35 -0.94 5.44 -13.20
CA SER A 35 -1.12 6.80 -13.71
C SER A 35 -1.79 7.74 -12.70
N ASP A 36 -2.62 7.24 -11.80
CA ASP A 36 -3.22 8.01 -10.70
C ASP A 36 -2.24 8.24 -9.52
N TRP A 37 -1.16 7.45 -9.44
CA TRP A 37 0.06 7.69 -8.67
C TRP A 37 1.03 8.67 -9.36
N GLY A 38 0.72 9.09 -10.59
CA GLY A 38 1.56 9.97 -11.38
C GLY A 38 2.79 9.29 -11.97
N ILE A 39 2.77 7.96 -12.06
CA ILE A 39 3.84 7.13 -12.59
C ILE A 39 3.41 6.62 -13.96
N ASN A 40 4.27 6.77 -14.95
CA ASN A 40 4.08 6.14 -16.24
C ASN A 40 5.05 4.96 -16.34
N VAL A 41 4.51 3.77 -16.10
CA VAL A 41 5.26 2.51 -16.22
C VAL A 41 5.66 2.34 -17.67
N ALA A 42 6.95 2.39 -17.93
CA ALA A 42 7.50 2.12 -19.25
C ALA A 42 8.07 0.71 -19.21
N ASP A 43 7.47 -0.19 -19.97
CA ASP A 43 8.03 -1.53 -20.16
C ASP A 43 8.82 -1.57 -21.46
N GLY A 44 10.00 -2.17 -21.40
CA GLY A 44 10.80 -2.43 -22.57
C GLY A 44 10.40 -3.71 -23.31
N THR A 45 11.26 -4.09 -24.24
CA THR A 45 11.44 -5.52 -24.53
C THR A 45 12.65 -5.99 -23.74
N SER A 46 12.79 -7.29 -23.47
CA SER A 46 13.98 -7.90 -22.82
C SER A 46 15.34 -7.59 -23.49
N SER A 47 15.34 -6.83 -24.58
CA SER A 47 16.53 -6.35 -25.30
C SER A 47 16.70 -4.83 -25.30
N GLN A 48 15.72 -4.05 -24.83
CA GLN A 48 15.67 -2.59 -24.75
C GLN A 48 14.71 -2.18 -23.62
N PRO A 49 15.15 -2.24 -22.35
CA PRO A 49 14.39 -1.70 -21.24
C PRO A 49 14.19 -0.19 -21.41
N VAL A 50 13.05 0.31 -20.96
CA VAL A 50 12.72 1.74 -20.98
C VAL A 50 12.42 2.11 -19.55
N GLY A 51 13.26 2.92 -18.92
CA GLY A 51 13.06 3.28 -17.52
C GLY A 51 11.70 3.93 -17.23
N THR A 52 11.12 3.56 -16.09
CA THR A 52 9.84 4.09 -15.59
C THR A 52 9.92 5.59 -15.33
N ASP A 53 8.90 6.36 -15.74
CA ASP A 53 8.86 7.81 -15.55
C ASP A 53 8.10 8.18 -14.26
N TYR A 54 8.87 8.62 -13.26
CA TYR A 54 8.37 9.12 -11.97
C TYR A 54 8.24 10.65 -11.93
N SER A 55 8.39 11.38 -13.04
CA SER A 55 8.37 12.85 -13.03
C SER A 55 7.02 13.45 -12.64
N GLY A 56 5.95 12.68 -12.76
CA GLY A 56 4.60 13.03 -12.33
C GLY A 56 4.25 12.60 -10.91
N LEU A 57 5.20 11.99 -10.17
CA LEU A 57 4.94 11.39 -8.87
C LEU A 57 4.21 12.36 -7.94
N ARG A 58 3.17 11.84 -7.31
CA ARG A 58 2.31 12.63 -6.43
C ARG A 58 3.09 13.29 -5.30
N SER A 59 2.73 14.54 -5.00
CA SER A 59 3.32 15.29 -3.88
C SER A 59 2.68 15.00 -2.52
N ASP A 60 1.57 14.27 -2.48
CA ASP A 60 0.81 13.94 -1.26
C ASP A 60 1.09 12.52 -0.73
N LEU A 61 2.14 11.86 -1.24
CA LEU A 61 2.63 10.60 -0.69
C LEU A 61 3.07 10.79 0.77
N ALA A 62 2.72 9.83 1.62
CA ALA A 62 3.22 9.76 2.98
C ALA A 62 4.70 9.32 3.01
N GLY A 63 5.08 8.47 2.07
CA GLY A 63 6.45 8.04 1.83
C GLY A 63 6.54 7.26 0.52
N TYR A 64 7.75 7.17 -0.03
CA TYR A 64 8.02 6.33 -1.19
C TYR A 64 9.48 5.89 -1.22
N PHE A 65 9.73 4.82 -1.95
CA PHE A 65 11.04 4.30 -2.31
C PHE A 65 11.05 4.08 -3.81
N ILE A 66 12.14 4.50 -4.46
CA ILE A 66 12.40 4.21 -5.88
C ILE A 66 13.76 3.51 -5.90
N GLU A 67 13.74 2.26 -6.33
CA GLU A 67 14.90 1.53 -6.82
C GLU A 67 15.02 1.89 -8.31
N ASP A 68 16.21 2.26 -8.76
CA ASP A 68 16.47 2.65 -10.15
C ASP A 68 17.90 2.18 -10.46
N THR A 69 18.11 0.87 -10.35
CA THR A 69 19.38 0.26 -10.76
C THR A 69 19.33 -0.13 -12.23
N ASP A 70 19.93 0.75 -13.06
CA ASP A 70 20.35 0.53 -14.46
C ASP A 70 19.84 -0.76 -15.12
N ASP A 71 18.71 -0.63 -15.83
CA ASP A 71 17.98 -1.71 -16.49
C ASP A 71 18.81 -2.55 -17.48
N THR A 72 20.06 -2.16 -17.77
CA THR A 72 20.88 -2.79 -18.80
C THR A 72 21.75 -3.96 -18.32
N THR A 73 21.76 -4.30 -17.02
CA THR A 73 22.61 -5.39 -16.48
C THR A 73 21.92 -6.25 -15.41
N ASN A 74 22.25 -7.55 -15.37
CA ASN A 74 21.64 -8.56 -14.48
C ASN A 74 22.49 -8.91 -13.23
N ASP A 75 23.55 -8.15 -12.95
CA ASP A 75 24.54 -8.45 -11.88
C ASP A 75 24.79 -7.19 -11.02
N LEU A 76 23.74 -6.63 -10.42
CA LEU A 76 23.83 -5.42 -9.59
C LEU A 76 23.50 -5.72 -8.12
N PHE A 77 23.98 -4.87 -7.22
CA PHE A 77 23.65 -4.91 -5.80
C PHE A 77 22.37 -4.12 -5.59
N LEU A 78 21.31 -4.81 -5.15
CA LEU A 78 19.95 -4.29 -4.97
C LEU A 78 19.65 -3.98 -3.49
N GLY A 79 20.44 -4.57 -2.58
CA GLY A 79 20.34 -4.30 -1.14
C GLY A 79 19.18 -5.09 -0.51
N PRO A 80 19.47 -6.13 0.30
CA PRO A 80 20.76 -6.47 0.91
C PRO A 80 21.67 -7.36 0.06
N ASN A 81 21.20 -7.92 -1.05
CA ASN A 81 21.96 -8.84 -1.89
C ASN A 81 22.05 -8.35 -3.35
N SER A 82 22.55 -9.21 -4.25
CA SER A 82 22.63 -8.93 -5.68
C SER A 82 21.60 -9.74 -6.47
N GLY A 83 21.08 -9.16 -7.55
CA GLY A 83 20.06 -9.79 -8.39
C GLY A 83 20.03 -9.20 -9.81
N GLY A 84 18.98 -9.54 -10.55
CA GLY A 84 18.75 -9.04 -11.90
C GLY A 84 17.28 -8.76 -12.19
N GLN A 85 17.08 -7.95 -13.22
CA GLN A 85 15.91 -7.18 -13.70
C GLN A 85 14.54 -7.85 -13.80
N ASN A 86 14.44 -9.17 -13.60
CA ASN A 86 13.14 -9.85 -13.69
C ASN A 86 12.48 -10.02 -12.30
N TYR A 87 13.10 -9.51 -11.23
CA TYR A 87 12.76 -9.86 -9.85
C TYR A 87 13.04 -8.76 -8.82
N ASP A 88 13.52 -7.61 -9.28
CA ASP A 88 13.73 -6.39 -8.50
C ASP A 88 12.41 -5.69 -8.18
N GLY A 89 12.39 -5.01 -7.05
CA GLY A 89 11.36 -4.05 -6.70
C GLY A 89 11.79 -2.68 -7.20
N GLU A 90 10.99 -2.05 -8.06
CA GLU A 90 11.30 -0.75 -8.66
C GLU A 90 10.79 0.42 -7.83
N PHE A 91 9.64 0.24 -7.20
CA PHE A 91 8.96 1.32 -6.48
C PHE A 91 8.07 0.77 -5.39
N MET A 92 8.07 1.46 -4.25
CA MET A 92 6.99 1.37 -3.28
C MET A 92 6.47 2.77 -2.96
N GLY A 93 5.16 2.95 -3.01
CA GLY A 93 4.48 4.19 -2.66
C GLY A 93 3.45 3.97 -1.58
N VAL A 94 3.38 4.87 -0.60
CA VAL A 94 2.39 4.84 0.47
C VAL A 94 1.70 6.20 0.57
N LEU A 95 0.37 6.21 0.63
CA LEU A 95 -0.41 7.43 0.87
C LEU A 95 -1.69 7.14 1.64
N THR A 96 -2.31 8.20 2.17
CA THR A 96 -3.63 8.10 2.79
C THR A 96 -4.60 9.12 2.20
N GLN A 97 -5.84 8.70 1.95
CA GLN A 97 -6.94 9.59 1.59
C GLN A 97 -8.15 9.27 2.47
N GLY A 98 -8.51 10.21 3.35
CA GLY A 98 -9.53 9.96 4.36
C GLY A 98 -9.06 8.88 5.35
N SER A 99 -9.86 7.82 5.51
CA SER A 99 -9.49 6.65 6.33
C SER A 99 -8.85 5.53 5.51
N THR A 100 -8.62 5.72 4.21
CA THR A 100 -8.04 4.67 3.37
C THR A 100 -6.54 4.85 3.26
N LEU A 101 -5.80 3.81 3.61
CA LEU A 101 -4.39 3.62 3.28
C LEU A 101 -4.30 2.97 1.90
N TYR A 102 -3.46 3.55 1.06
CA TYR A 102 -3.10 2.99 -0.24
C TYR A 102 -1.62 2.67 -0.23
N LEU A 103 -1.28 1.49 -0.76
CA LEU A 103 0.08 1.07 -1.01
C LEU A 103 0.16 0.52 -2.43
N SER A 104 1.22 0.88 -3.13
CA SER A 104 1.54 0.35 -4.45
C SER A 104 2.99 -0.10 -4.50
N ILE A 105 3.23 -1.22 -5.17
CA ILE A 105 4.55 -1.76 -5.49
C ILE A 105 4.62 -1.98 -7.00
N LEU A 106 5.69 -1.49 -7.62
CA LEU A 106 6.11 -1.87 -8.97
C LEU A 106 7.31 -2.80 -8.84
N THR A 107 7.31 -3.93 -9.54
CA THR A 107 8.38 -4.92 -9.43
C THR A 107 8.48 -5.77 -10.70
N GLY A 108 9.66 -6.21 -11.08
CA GLY A 108 9.84 -7.27 -12.07
C GLY A 108 9.25 -8.62 -11.64
N GLN A 109 9.04 -8.82 -10.33
CA GLN A 109 8.46 -10.03 -9.76
C GLN A 109 6.98 -10.17 -10.12
N ARG A 110 6.67 -11.08 -11.03
CA ARG A 110 5.31 -11.40 -11.45
C ARG A 110 4.79 -12.68 -10.78
N PRO A 111 3.45 -12.87 -10.72
CA PRO A 111 2.85 -14.10 -10.20
C PRO A 111 3.23 -15.37 -10.97
N ASP A 112 3.68 -15.24 -12.21
CA ASP A 112 3.92 -16.34 -13.15
C ASP A 112 5.40 -16.54 -13.50
N ASN A 113 6.28 -15.62 -13.12
CA ASN A 113 7.71 -15.70 -13.40
C ASN A 113 8.53 -16.22 -12.22
N GLY A 114 7.88 -16.54 -11.09
CA GLY A 114 8.55 -17.03 -9.89
C GLY A 114 8.78 -18.53 -9.81
N PHE A 115 8.34 -19.30 -10.81
CA PHE A 115 8.49 -20.75 -10.83
C PHE A 115 8.88 -21.26 -12.23
N SER A 116 10.06 -21.88 -12.37
CA SER A 116 10.51 -22.53 -13.62
C SER A 116 11.13 -23.92 -13.39
N GLY A 117 10.33 -24.86 -12.87
CA GLY A 117 10.78 -26.25 -12.70
C GLY A 117 12.12 -26.38 -11.97
N SER A 118 13.06 -27.16 -12.52
CA SER A 118 14.31 -27.55 -11.83
C SER A 118 15.41 -26.49 -11.73
N ASN A 119 15.24 -25.29 -12.30
CA ASN A 119 16.24 -24.21 -12.16
C ASN A 119 15.81 -23.13 -11.16
N GLY A 120 14.54 -23.10 -10.77
CA GLY A 120 13.95 -22.19 -9.79
C GLY A 120 14.09 -20.70 -10.15
N LEU A 121 13.06 -19.91 -9.88
CA LEU A 121 13.13 -18.45 -9.97
C LEU A 121 12.77 -17.88 -8.60
N TYR A 122 12.73 -16.57 -8.45
CA TYR A 122 12.37 -15.95 -7.18
C TYR A 122 10.86 -15.77 -7.11
N SER A 123 10.23 -16.10 -5.99
CA SER A 123 8.79 -15.90 -5.79
C SER A 123 8.51 -14.58 -5.07
N PRO A 124 7.33 -13.97 -5.23
CA PRO A 124 6.95 -12.79 -4.45
C PRO A 124 6.90 -13.11 -2.95
N GLY A 125 7.18 -12.11 -2.12
CA GLY A 125 6.93 -12.18 -0.68
C GLY A 125 5.64 -11.45 -0.28
N ASP A 126 5.37 -11.47 1.02
CA ASP A 126 4.27 -10.78 1.67
C ASP A 126 4.69 -9.38 2.15
N ILE A 127 3.71 -8.53 2.44
CA ILE A 127 3.97 -7.18 2.93
C ILE A 127 4.01 -7.19 4.45
N ARG A 128 5.04 -6.56 5.02
CA ARG A 128 5.19 -6.32 6.46
C ARG A 128 5.01 -4.84 6.76
N ILE A 129 4.20 -4.53 7.76
CA ILE A 129 4.00 -3.17 8.26
C ILE A 129 4.39 -3.12 9.73
N GLU A 130 5.40 -2.31 10.05
CA GLU A 130 5.75 -2.02 11.44
C GLU A 130 4.95 -0.81 11.93
N THR A 131 4.40 -0.96 13.13
CA THR A 131 3.57 0.06 13.75
C THR A 131 3.94 0.24 15.21
N SER A 132 3.49 1.35 15.81
CA SER A 132 3.66 1.60 17.24
C SER A 132 2.94 0.59 18.16
N LEU A 133 2.07 -0.27 17.60
CA LEU A 133 1.37 -1.35 18.32
C LEU A 133 1.87 -2.76 17.96
N GLY A 134 2.92 -2.86 17.13
CA GLY A 134 3.51 -4.12 16.68
C GLY A 134 3.44 -4.31 15.16
N THR A 135 3.82 -5.51 14.73
CA THR A 135 3.96 -5.87 13.33
C THR A 135 2.66 -6.45 12.76
N PHE A 136 2.31 -6.01 11.56
CA PHE A 136 1.20 -6.53 10.76
C PHE A 136 1.73 -7.15 9.46
N ALA A 137 1.01 -8.14 8.96
CA ALA A 137 1.31 -8.83 7.71
C ALA A 137 0.12 -8.73 6.76
N ILE A 138 0.38 -8.60 5.46
CA ILE A 138 -0.63 -8.68 4.40
C ILE A 138 -0.24 -9.78 3.43
N GLU A 139 -1.15 -10.73 3.24
CA GLU A 139 -0.98 -11.82 2.27
C GLU A 139 -1.00 -11.25 0.85
N VAL A 140 0.14 -11.35 0.16
CA VAL A 140 0.25 -11.07 -1.27
C VAL A 140 0.19 -12.38 -2.06
N GLY A 141 0.86 -13.43 -1.53
CA GLY A 141 0.66 -14.83 -1.93
C GLY A 141 0.66 -15.06 -3.43
N GLY A 142 1.63 -14.51 -4.16
CA GLY A 142 1.52 -14.32 -5.61
C GLY A 142 1.64 -15.58 -6.47
N GLY A 143 0.58 -16.39 -6.54
CA GLY A 143 0.32 -17.32 -7.64
C GLY A 143 1.18 -18.58 -7.64
N ALA A 144 0.65 -19.68 -7.10
CA ALA A 144 1.17 -21.01 -7.40
C ALA A 144 0.84 -21.39 -8.85
N VAL A 145 1.59 -20.91 -9.86
CA VAL A 145 1.38 -21.46 -11.22
C VAL A 145 2.61 -21.44 -12.13
N ASP A 146 3.03 -22.65 -12.50
CA ASP A 146 3.80 -22.93 -13.71
C ASP A 146 3.12 -22.27 -14.93
N GLY A 147 3.78 -21.29 -15.56
CA GLY A 147 3.66 -20.86 -16.97
C GLY A 147 2.32 -20.30 -17.49
N ASP A 148 1.17 -20.90 -17.15
CA ASP A 148 -0.14 -20.66 -17.77
C ASP A 148 -1.21 -20.14 -16.78
N GLY A 149 -0.93 -20.03 -15.49
CA GLY A 149 -1.95 -19.69 -14.50
C GLY A 149 -2.11 -18.22 -14.19
N SER A 150 -3.31 -17.83 -13.78
CA SER A 150 -3.68 -16.44 -13.48
C SER A 150 -3.07 -15.92 -12.18
N ALA A 151 -2.87 -14.60 -12.10
CA ALA A 151 -2.64 -13.93 -10.82
C ALA A 151 -3.79 -14.25 -9.87
N LEU A 152 -3.46 -14.44 -8.59
CA LEU A 152 -4.49 -14.59 -7.58
C LEU A 152 -5.22 -13.26 -7.40
N THR A 153 -6.51 -13.37 -7.13
CA THR A 153 -7.40 -12.23 -6.92
C THR A 153 -7.72 -12.13 -5.44
N GLU A 154 -8.18 -10.97 -5.01
CA GLU A 154 -8.64 -10.72 -3.65
C GLU A 154 -9.52 -11.86 -3.12
N GLY A 155 -9.22 -12.34 -1.91
CA GLY A 155 -9.97 -13.40 -1.24
C GLY A 155 -9.71 -14.82 -1.75
N ALA A 156 -8.87 -15.00 -2.78
CA ALA A 156 -8.37 -16.33 -3.14
C ALA A 156 -7.49 -16.90 -2.00
N THR A 157 -7.38 -18.23 -1.91
CA THR A 157 -6.44 -18.87 -1.00
C THR A 157 -5.02 -18.39 -1.33
N GLY A 158 -4.28 -17.95 -0.31
CA GLY A 158 -2.89 -17.52 -0.45
C GLY A 158 -1.93 -18.66 -0.82
N THR A 159 -0.65 -18.34 -0.94
CA THR A 159 0.39 -19.32 -1.30
C THR A 159 1.68 -19.03 -0.55
N THR A 160 2.25 -20.07 0.08
CA THR A 160 3.58 -20.03 0.68
C THR A 160 4.57 -20.80 -0.18
N TYR A 161 5.73 -20.21 -0.42
CA TYR A 161 6.81 -20.74 -1.25
C TYR A 161 7.93 -21.35 -0.42
N THR A 162 8.44 -22.49 -0.88
CA THR A 162 9.66 -23.10 -0.36
C THR A 162 10.84 -22.71 -1.22
N VAL A 163 11.84 -22.06 -0.63
CA VAL A 163 13.07 -21.64 -1.30
C VAL A 163 14.27 -22.47 -0.83
N ASN A 164 15.24 -22.72 -1.72
CA ASN A 164 16.49 -23.39 -1.36
C ASN A 164 17.53 -22.40 -0.80
N SER A 165 18.72 -22.88 -0.43
CA SER A 165 19.79 -22.03 0.14
C SER A 165 20.30 -20.91 -0.75
N SER A 166 19.97 -20.92 -2.04
CA SER A 166 20.31 -19.87 -3.01
C SER A 166 19.13 -18.93 -3.28
N GLY A 167 18.04 -19.03 -2.51
CA GLY A 167 16.84 -18.22 -2.69
C GLY A 167 15.91 -18.70 -3.82
N TYR A 168 16.27 -19.77 -4.55
CA TYR A 168 15.42 -20.24 -5.65
C TYR A 168 14.19 -20.95 -5.12
N THR A 169 13.02 -20.61 -5.68
CA THR A 169 11.76 -21.28 -5.41
C THR A 169 11.78 -22.70 -5.94
N THR A 170 11.51 -23.64 -5.05
CA THR A 170 11.56 -25.10 -5.29
C THR A 170 10.21 -25.78 -5.11
N GLY A 171 9.22 -25.07 -4.57
CA GLY A 171 7.87 -25.55 -4.36
C GLY A 171 6.96 -24.43 -3.85
N SER A 172 5.66 -24.70 -3.87
CA SER A 172 4.63 -23.85 -3.30
C SER A 172 3.55 -24.72 -2.66
N SER A 173 2.87 -24.18 -1.65
CA SER A 173 1.73 -24.80 -1.01
C SER A 173 0.65 -23.76 -0.76
N ASP A 174 -0.60 -24.17 -0.87
CA ASP A 174 -1.72 -23.33 -0.43
C ASP A 174 -1.56 -23.01 1.06
N THR A 175 -1.82 -21.75 1.43
CA THR A 175 -1.91 -21.34 2.83
C THR A 175 -3.13 -21.96 3.51
N ALA A 176 -3.25 -21.78 4.82
CA ALA A 176 -4.49 -22.08 5.52
C ALA A 176 -5.64 -21.26 4.90
N ALA A 177 -6.83 -21.85 4.75
CA ALA A 177 -7.95 -21.23 4.03
C ALA A 177 -8.40 -19.84 4.56
N ALA A 178 -8.03 -19.48 5.80
CA ALA A 178 -8.30 -18.15 6.34
C ALA A 178 -7.27 -17.09 5.88
N GLN A 179 -6.03 -17.49 5.62
CA GLN A 179 -4.96 -16.65 5.06
C GLN A 179 -5.18 -16.51 3.56
N SER A 180 -6.14 -15.67 3.18
CA SER A 180 -6.47 -15.37 1.79
C SER A 180 -5.71 -14.15 1.28
N VAL A 181 -5.52 -14.02 -0.03
CA VAL A 181 -4.93 -12.83 -0.66
C VAL A 181 -5.65 -11.56 -0.22
N GLY A 182 -4.88 -10.55 0.18
CA GLY A 182 -5.36 -9.28 0.73
C GLY A 182 -5.76 -9.35 2.21
N SER A 183 -5.66 -10.50 2.88
CA SER A 183 -5.97 -10.60 4.31
C SER A 183 -4.87 -9.96 5.16
N VAL A 184 -5.29 -9.22 6.20
CA VAL A 184 -4.38 -8.51 7.10
C VAL A 184 -4.38 -9.17 8.47
N TRP A 185 -3.18 -9.48 8.96
CA TRP A 185 -2.97 -10.27 10.17
C TRP A 185 -1.98 -9.61 11.12
N ARG A 186 -2.07 -10.03 12.38
CA ARG A 186 -1.04 -9.82 13.40
C ARG A 186 -0.78 -11.12 14.15
N ASP A 187 0.29 -11.15 14.94
CA ASP A 187 0.69 -12.30 15.73
C ASP A 187 0.92 -13.55 14.85
N VAL A 188 1.58 -13.35 13.70
CA VAL A 188 1.91 -14.38 12.70
C VAL A 188 3.31 -14.96 12.91
N ASP A 189 3.57 -16.13 12.32
CA ASP A 189 4.93 -16.66 12.24
C ASP A 189 5.57 -16.19 10.93
N TRP A 190 6.61 -15.37 11.04
CA TRP A 190 7.39 -14.93 9.88
C TRP A 190 8.33 -16.04 9.41
N ILE A 191 8.40 -16.19 8.08
CA ILE A 191 9.34 -17.04 7.38
C ILE A 191 10.42 -16.12 6.83
N ASP A 192 11.64 -16.31 7.34
CA ASP A 192 12.80 -15.59 6.86
C ASP A 192 13.33 -16.18 5.55
N ASP A 193 13.94 -15.35 4.72
CA ASP A 193 14.67 -15.82 3.55
C ASP A 193 15.91 -16.67 3.94
N PRO A 194 16.47 -17.45 3.00
CA PRO A 194 17.53 -18.40 3.29
C PRO A 194 18.94 -17.80 3.21
N ILE A 195 19.09 -16.54 2.79
CA ILE A 195 20.36 -15.86 2.49
C ILE A 195 20.68 -14.85 3.60
N ASP A 196 21.95 -14.77 4.03
CA ASP A 196 22.34 -13.78 5.04
C ASP A 196 22.59 -12.40 4.40
N PRO A 197 22.12 -11.28 4.99
CA PRO A 197 21.35 -11.21 6.22
C PRO A 197 19.88 -11.59 6.01
N LYS A 198 19.40 -12.53 6.82
CA LYS A 198 18.02 -13.02 6.73
C LYS A 198 17.00 -11.97 7.13
N GLN A 199 15.92 -11.87 6.37
CA GLN A 199 14.80 -10.98 6.57
C GLN A 199 13.47 -11.73 6.42
N PRO A 200 12.42 -11.31 7.15
CA PRO A 200 11.06 -11.80 6.95
C PRO A 200 10.56 -11.50 5.53
N VAL A 201 10.19 -12.53 4.79
CA VAL A 201 9.73 -12.40 3.39
C VAL A 201 8.35 -12.98 3.16
N GLN A 202 7.90 -13.90 4.01
CA GLN A 202 6.57 -14.52 3.95
C GLN A 202 6.06 -14.74 5.37
N PHE A 203 4.77 -15.02 5.54
CA PHE A 203 4.25 -15.44 6.85
C PHE A 203 3.30 -16.64 6.76
N GLU A 204 3.10 -17.28 7.91
CA GLU A 204 2.04 -18.27 8.12
C GLU A 204 1.20 -17.89 9.34
N ILE A 205 -0.11 -18.11 9.23
CA ILE A 205 -1.01 -17.98 10.39
C ILE A 205 -0.90 -19.20 11.32
N ASN A 206 -0.97 -18.95 12.62
CA ASN A 206 -0.97 -19.95 13.67
C ASN A 206 -2.18 -19.80 14.60
N ALA A 207 -2.24 -20.61 15.66
CA ALA A 207 -3.38 -20.60 16.60
C ALA A 207 -3.55 -19.30 17.39
N GLY A 208 -2.51 -18.46 17.47
CA GLY A 208 -2.52 -17.14 18.10
C GLY A 208 -2.75 -15.99 17.13
N SER A 209 -2.61 -16.22 15.82
CA SER A 209 -2.78 -15.18 14.80
C SER A 209 -4.21 -14.64 14.78
N THR A 210 -4.33 -13.34 14.58
CA THR A 210 -5.62 -12.64 14.52
C THR A 210 -5.76 -11.90 13.20
N GLN A 211 -6.79 -12.22 12.43
CA GLN A 211 -7.16 -11.43 11.27
C GLN A 211 -7.79 -10.12 11.74
N VAL A 212 -7.25 -9.00 11.28
CA VAL A 212 -7.71 -7.66 11.67
C VAL A 212 -8.43 -6.92 10.54
N GLY A 213 -8.30 -7.40 9.30
CA GLY A 213 -8.96 -6.81 8.15
C GLY A 213 -8.67 -7.53 6.84
N THR A 214 -9.12 -6.90 5.77
CA THR A 214 -8.85 -7.25 4.38
C THR A 214 -8.57 -5.96 3.61
N ALA A 215 -7.82 -6.05 2.53
CA ALA A 215 -7.59 -4.98 1.57
C ALA A 215 -8.30 -5.29 0.25
N ASP A 216 -8.78 -4.24 -0.42
CA ASP A 216 -9.01 -4.30 -1.87
C ASP A 216 -7.63 -4.52 -2.51
N PHE A 217 -7.49 -5.48 -3.42
CA PHE A 217 -6.17 -5.94 -3.88
C PHE A 217 -6.13 -6.25 -5.37
N ILE A 218 -5.05 -5.86 -6.02
CA ILE A 218 -4.68 -6.35 -7.35
C ILE A 218 -3.19 -6.68 -7.42
N PHE A 219 -2.87 -7.73 -8.18
CA PHE A 219 -1.51 -8.07 -8.59
C PHE A 219 -1.54 -8.37 -10.08
N THR A 220 -0.90 -7.54 -10.90
CA THR A 220 -0.97 -7.66 -12.36
C THR A 220 -0.03 -8.74 -12.92
N ARG A 221 -0.23 -9.05 -14.21
CA ARG A 221 0.63 -9.94 -15.00
C ARG A 221 1.21 -9.19 -16.20
N ASP A 222 2.02 -9.92 -16.97
CA ASP A 222 2.53 -9.54 -18.29
C ASP A 222 1.46 -9.01 -19.27
N SER A 223 0.20 -9.43 -19.09
CA SER A 223 -0.94 -8.94 -19.88
C SER A 223 -1.33 -7.48 -19.64
N VAL A 224 -0.88 -6.88 -18.54
CA VAL A 224 -1.14 -5.48 -18.17
C VAL A 224 0.13 -4.64 -18.39
N THR A 225 1.27 -5.15 -17.93
CA THR A 225 2.61 -4.55 -18.03
C THR A 225 3.56 -5.62 -18.55
N ASN A 226 4.29 -5.41 -19.65
CA ASN A 226 5.01 -6.49 -20.36
C ASN A 226 6.17 -7.10 -19.57
N GLU A 227 6.78 -6.34 -18.66
CA GLU A 227 7.99 -6.73 -17.91
C GLU A 227 7.76 -6.66 -16.41
N HIS A 228 7.19 -5.56 -15.93
CA HIS A 228 6.85 -5.41 -14.52
C HIS A 228 5.50 -6.06 -14.18
N ALA A 229 5.25 -6.21 -12.90
CA ALA A 229 3.92 -6.32 -12.32
C ALA A 229 3.72 -5.23 -11.28
N ILE A 230 2.46 -4.95 -11.03
CA ILE A 230 1.99 -3.94 -10.11
C ILE A 230 1.18 -4.66 -9.04
N ILE A 231 1.55 -4.45 -7.78
CA ILE A 231 0.74 -4.80 -6.62
C ILE A 231 0.13 -3.52 -6.09
N GLU A 232 -1.18 -3.41 -6.05
CA GLU A 232 -1.85 -2.30 -5.37
C GLU A 232 -2.84 -2.81 -4.35
N LEU A 233 -2.94 -2.06 -3.25
CA LEU A 233 -3.89 -2.36 -2.22
C LEU A 233 -4.49 -1.11 -1.59
N ALA A 234 -5.74 -1.23 -1.15
CA ALA A 234 -6.45 -0.22 -0.37
C ALA A 234 -7.11 -0.86 0.86
N LEU A 235 -6.93 -0.25 2.03
CA LEU A 235 -7.53 -0.74 3.28
C LEU A 235 -7.85 0.41 4.24
N ASP A 236 -8.80 0.17 5.13
CA ASP A 236 -9.14 1.15 6.17
C ASP A 236 -8.05 1.19 7.27
N VAL A 237 -7.50 2.36 7.56
CA VAL A 237 -6.49 2.57 8.59
C VAL A 237 -6.98 2.21 10.00
N GLY A 238 -8.30 2.14 10.21
CA GLY A 238 -8.89 1.74 11.48
C GLY A 238 -8.58 0.29 11.88
N ILE A 239 -8.17 -0.58 10.95
CA ILE A 239 -7.78 -1.95 11.28
C ILE A 239 -6.54 -2.01 12.17
N PHE A 240 -5.71 -0.96 12.14
CA PHE A 240 -4.51 -0.85 12.97
C PHE A 240 -4.81 -0.32 14.37
N GLY A 241 -6.09 -0.10 14.72
CA GLY A 241 -6.52 0.16 16.09
C GLY A 241 -5.97 1.46 16.71
N GLY A 242 -5.63 2.46 15.90
CA GLY A 242 -5.04 3.71 16.36
C GLY A 242 -3.50 3.70 16.40
N ALA A 243 -2.85 2.68 15.84
CA ALA A 243 -1.39 2.66 15.72
C ALA A 243 -0.86 3.78 14.80
N THR A 244 0.39 4.16 15.02
CA THR A 244 1.17 4.89 14.03
C THR A 244 1.78 3.87 13.08
N LEU A 245 1.60 4.03 11.78
CA LEU A 245 2.28 3.22 10.77
C LEU A 245 3.64 3.86 10.54
N GLU A 246 4.70 3.10 10.80
CA GLU A 246 6.07 3.62 10.87
C GLU A 246 6.86 3.16 9.65
N GLU A 247 6.80 1.87 9.32
CA GLU A 247 7.63 1.30 8.27
C GLU A 247 6.85 0.27 7.44
N PHE A 248 7.08 0.27 6.14
CA PHE A 248 6.52 -0.68 5.18
C PHE A 248 7.65 -1.42 4.49
N TYR A 249 7.53 -2.73 4.42
CA TYR A 249 8.52 -3.61 3.80
C TYR A 249 7.85 -4.56 2.83
N TRP A 250 8.52 -4.75 1.70
CA TRP A 250 8.26 -5.85 0.80
C TRP A 250 9.58 -6.34 0.24
N LEU A 251 9.71 -7.65 0.16
CA LEU A 251 10.86 -8.33 -0.41
C LEU A 251 10.33 -9.51 -1.23
N PRO A 252 11.00 -9.93 -2.30
CA PRO A 252 10.77 -11.25 -2.86
C PRO A 252 11.17 -12.32 -1.82
N SER A 253 10.64 -13.53 -1.96
CA SER A 253 10.88 -14.68 -1.08
C SER A 253 12.36 -15.07 -0.91
N CYS A 254 13.24 -14.55 -1.76
CA CYS A 254 14.69 -14.77 -1.67
C CYS A 254 15.45 -13.65 -0.94
N GLY A 255 14.76 -12.59 -0.52
CA GLY A 255 15.33 -11.48 0.25
C GLY A 255 16.45 -10.74 -0.47
N ASN A 256 16.49 -10.78 -1.81
CA ASN A 256 17.61 -10.20 -2.55
C ASN A 256 17.49 -8.69 -2.75
N ASP A 257 16.26 -8.16 -2.70
CA ASP A 257 15.93 -6.77 -2.96
C ASP A 257 14.82 -6.29 -2.01
N GLU A 258 15.10 -5.23 -1.23
CA GLU A 258 14.19 -4.72 -0.22
C GLU A 258 13.58 -3.37 -0.63
N LEU A 259 12.26 -3.37 -0.81
CA LEU A 259 11.49 -2.14 -0.83
C LEU A 259 11.14 -1.75 0.59
N HIS A 260 11.65 -0.58 1.01
CA HIS A 260 11.46 -0.06 2.36
C HIS A 260 11.00 1.40 2.34
N VAL A 261 9.83 1.67 2.94
CA VAL A 261 9.28 3.03 3.08
C VAL A 261 9.05 3.36 4.56
N SER A 262 9.66 4.44 5.02
CA SER A 262 9.42 5.03 6.34
C SER A 262 8.36 6.13 6.26
N THR A 263 7.42 6.13 7.21
CA THR A 263 6.31 7.09 7.31
C THR A 263 6.03 7.48 8.78
N ASP A 264 5.14 8.45 8.99
CA ASP A 264 4.58 8.77 10.31
C ASP A 264 3.06 8.95 10.21
N ILE A 265 2.38 7.91 9.70
CA ILE A 265 0.93 7.93 9.52
C ILE A 265 0.29 7.59 10.86
N THR A 266 -0.14 8.61 11.59
CA THR A 266 -0.93 8.41 12.82
C THR A 266 -2.39 8.13 12.46
N THR A 267 -2.86 6.91 12.75
CA THR A 267 -4.27 6.56 12.56
C THR A 267 -5.10 7.15 13.69
N VAL A 268 -5.79 8.26 13.43
CA VAL A 268 -6.67 8.89 14.43
C VAL A 268 -8.09 8.40 14.18
N PRO A 269 -8.74 7.71 15.14
CA PRO A 269 -10.16 7.37 15.02
C PRO A 269 -10.94 8.64 14.71
N GLU A 270 -11.81 8.61 13.69
CA GLU A 270 -12.52 9.81 13.24
C GLU A 270 -13.07 10.58 14.44
N PRO A 271 -12.67 11.85 14.62
CA PRO A 271 -12.94 12.52 15.87
C PRO A 271 -14.44 12.68 16.05
N ALA A 272 -14.86 12.66 17.32
CA ALA A 272 -16.20 13.01 17.77
C ALA A 272 -16.72 14.37 17.23
N SER A 273 -15.92 15.12 16.46
CA SER A 273 -16.31 16.19 15.55
C SER A 273 -17.59 15.92 14.76
N LEU A 274 -17.77 14.74 14.14
CA LEU A 274 -19.04 14.42 13.46
C LEU A 274 -20.20 14.31 14.45
N ALA A 275 -19.97 13.70 15.60
CA ALA A 275 -20.93 13.66 16.68
C ALA A 275 -21.24 15.07 17.24
N LEU A 276 -20.24 15.96 17.33
CA LEU A 276 -20.37 17.34 17.79
C LEU A 276 -21.08 18.23 16.77
N VAL A 277 -20.85 18.03 15.47
CA VAL A 277 -21.61 18.68 14.40
C VAL A 277 -23.07 18.21 14.44
N GLY A 278 -23.30 16.90 14.60
CA GLY A 278 -24.64 16.35 14.79
C GLY A 278 -25.36 16.91 16.01
N LEU A 279 -24.68 16.94 17.17
CA LEU A 279 -25.21 17.52 18.41
C LEU A 279 -25.41 19.03 18.32
N GLY A 280 -24.52 19.74 17.62
CA GLY A 280 -24.62 21.17 17.35
C GLY A 280 -25.85 21.50 16.52
N LEU A 281 -26.10 20.75 15.44
CA LEU A 281 -27.30 20.87 14.61
C LEU A 281 -28.58 20.59 15.42
N LEU A 282 -28.59 19.54 16.23
CA LEU A 282 -29.71 19.23 17.13
C LEU A 282 -29.95 20.35 18.16
N GLY A 283 -28.88 20.95 18.70
CA GLY A 283 -28.96 22.09 19.61
C GLY A 283 -29.59 23.34 18.97
N VAL A 284 -29.24 23.64 17.72
CA VAL A 284 -29.81 24.76 16.95
C VAL A 284 -31.30 24.52 16.64
N ILE A 285 -31.68 23.29 16.29
CA ILE A 285 -33.10 22.91 16.08
C ILE A 285 -33.89 23.03 17.40
N GLY A 286 -33.31 22.60 18.51
CA GLY A 286 -33.93 22.75 19.83
C GLY A 286 -34.14 24.21 20.26
N ALA A 287 -33.13 25.05 20.05
CA ALA A 287 -33.19 26.47 20.39
C ALA A 287 -34.17 27.27 19.51
N SER A 288 -34.25 26.92 18.22
CA SER A 288 -35.18 27.57 17.29
C SER A 288 -36.65 27.22 17.55
N ARG A 289 -36.96 26.01 18.03
CA ARG A 289 -38.31 25.62 18.45
C ARG A 289 -38.78 26.39 19.70
N ARG A 290 -37.91 26.59 20.69
CA ARG A 290 -38.23 27.38 21.90
C ARG A 290 -38.50 28.85 21.64
N ARG A 291 -38.01 29.43 20.53
CA ARG A 291 -38.28 30.83 20.16
C ARG A 291 -39.61 31.03 19.43
N ARG A 292 -40.28 29.96 19.01
CA ARG A 292 -41.57 30.00 18.28
C ARG A 292 -42.78 29.61 19.15
N SER A 293 -42.56 29.18 20.38
CA SER A 293 -43.59 28.95 21.41
C SER A 293 -43.56 30.09 22.42
#